data_AF-A0A352PNA4-F1
#
_entry.id   AF-A0A352PNA4-F1
#
_cell.length_a   1.000
_cell.length_b   1.000
_cell.length_c   1.000
_cell.angle_alpha   90.00
_cell.angle_beta   90.00
_cell.angle_gamma   90.00
#
_symmetry.space_group_name_H-M   'P 1'
#
loop_
_entity.id
_entity.type
_entity.pdbx_description
1 polymer ?
#
loop_
_entity_poly.entity_id
_entity_poly.type
_entity_poly.pdbx_seq_one_letter_code
_entity_poly.pdbx_strand_id
1 'polypeptide(L)'
;MFRNLHETIKALNADVKTVANCQKAKKLRKRLLAIGLPLAIVGYAGALVCFILFGTAGSKAFGENGFTARLMVPFFLAIPCALIGAIGTMIASLGFKIVITGYTANLIDETVGNNCPNCGETITPETQYCPKCGTHVRKECSKCHHINSHKNDYCEKCGNKLD
;
A
#
# COMPACT_ATOMS: atom_id res chain seq x y z
N MET A 1 23.17 -23.07 -3.42
CA MET A 1 22.87 -21.77 -4.07
C MET A 1 21.42 -21.33 -3.81
N PHE A 2 20.41 -22.12 -4.16
CA PHE A 2 18.99 -21.76 -3.98
C PHE A 2 18.54 -21.52 -2.53
N ARG A 3 19.10 -22.23 -1.54
CA ARG A 3 18.77 -22.03 -0.11
C ARG A 3 19.08 -20.61 0.39
N ASN A 4 20.22 -20.04 -0.01
CA ASN A 4 20.58 -18.68 0.39
C ASN A 4 19.64 -17.63 -0.20
N LEU A 5 19.25 -17.78 -1.47
CA LEU A 5 18.30 -16.87 -2.12
C LEU A 5 16.92 -16.91 -1.44
N HIS A 6 16.47 -18.10 -1.07
CA HIS A 6 15.20 -18.30 -0.39
C HIS A 6 15.19 -17.66 1.00
N GLU A 7 16.27 -17.79 1.77
CA GLU A 7 16.41 -17.13 3.07
C GLU A 7 16.47 -15.60 2.92
N THR A 8 17.13 -15.06 1.89
CA THR A 8 17.15 -13.61 1.63
C THR A 8 15.75 -13.06 1.31
N ILE A 9 14.99 -13.73 0.44
CA ILE A 9 13.62 -13.31 0.09
C ILE A 9 12.72 -13.31 1.33
N LYS A 10 12.89 -14.30 2.19
CA LYS A 10 12.12 -14.48 3.42
C LYS A 10 12.45 -13.42 4.47
N ALA A 11 13.72 -13.09 4.66
CA ALA A 11 14.16 -12.00 5.52
C ALA A 11 13.57 -10.67 5.03
N LEU A 12 13.71 -10.38 3.74
CA LEU A 12 13.15 -9.18 3.13
C LEU A 12 11.62 -9.11 3.31
N ASN A 13 10.92 -10.23 3.15
CA ASN A 13 9.48 -10.30 3.32
C ASN A 13 9.04 -10.03 4.77
N ALA A 14 9.76 -10.57 5.76
CA ALA A 14 9.45 -10.36 7.18
C ALA A 14 9.59 -8.88 7.58
N ASP A 15 10.64 -8.22 7.11
CA ASP A 15 10.85 -6.78 7.32
C ASP A 15 9.71 -5.97 6.72
N VAL A 16 9.39 -6.26 5.46
CA VAL A 16 8.31 -5.59 4.73
C VAL A 16 6.94 -5.83 5.38
N LYS A 17 6.63 -7.06 5.78
CA LYS A 17 5.39 -7.43 6.49
C LYS A 17 5.24 -6.59 7.75
N THR A 18 6.32 -6.47 8.52
CA THR A 18 6.32 -5.77 9.80
C THR A 18 6.13 -4.26 9.61
N VAL A 19 6.88 -3.66 8.69
CA VAL A 19 6.78 -2.23 8.38
C VAL A 19 5.40 -1.88 7.81
N ALA A 20 4.89 -2.66 6.86
CA ALA A 20 3.60 -2.40 6.21
C ALA A 20 2.40 -2.58 7.17
N ASN A 21 2.50 -3.48 8.14
CA ASN A 21 1.42 -3.78 9.09
C ASN A 21 1.49 -3.01 10.42
N CYS A 22 2.52 -2.20 10.64
CA CYS A 22 2.61 -1.39 11.86
C CYS A 22 1.42 -0.42 11.97
N GLN A 23 1.02 -0.09 13.22
CA GLN A 23 -0.13 0.81 13.46
C GLN A 23 0.06 2.19 12.81
N LYS A 24 1.29 2.70 12.77
CA LYS A 24 1.63 3.98 12.13
C LYS A 24 1.35 3.93 10.62
N ALA A 25 1.83 2.91 9.92
CA ALA A 25 1.59 2.72 8.48
C ALA A 25 0.11 2.50 8.19
N LYS A 26 -0.60 1.72 9.01
CA LYS A 26 -2.06 1.53 8.91
C LYS A 26 -2.84 2.84 9.08
N LYS A 27 -2.44 3.70 10.02
CA LYS A 27 -3.06 5.02 10.22
C LYS A 27 -2.73 5.97 9.08
N LEU A 28 -1.48 5.99 8.62
CA LEU A 28 -1.01 6.82 7.52
C LEU A 28 -1.72 6.45 6.21
N ARG A 29 -1.77 5.18 5.82
CA ARG A 29 -2.45 4.74 4.59
C ARG A 29 -3.94 5.07 4.62
N LYS A 30 -4.62 4.92 5.78
CA LYS A 30 -6.03 5.30 5.93
C LYS A 30 -6.23 6.80 5.71
N ARG A 31 -5.35 7.65 6.29
CA ARG A 31 -5.41 9.11 6.09
C ARG A 31 -5.13 9.50 4.63
N LEU A 32 -4.11 8.91 4.01
CA LEU A 32 -3.76 9.17 2.61
C LEU A 32 -4.91 8.79 1.68
N LEU A 33 -5.50 7.61 1.84
CA LEU A 33 -6.63 7.16 1.03
C LEU A 33 -7.90 7.99 1.29
N ALA A 34 -8.18 8.33 2.56
CA ALA A 34 -9.36 9.13 2.92
C ALA A 34 -9.34 10.55 2.34
N ILE A 35 -8.16 11.12 2.07
CA ILE A 35 -8.02 12.44 1.45
C ILE A 35 -7.83 12.32 -0.06
N GLY A 36 -6.90 11.47 -0.50
CA GLY A 36 -6.52 11.36 -1.91
C GLY A 36 -7.62 10.80 -2.80
N LEU A 37 -8.38 9.80 -2.34
CA LEU A 37 -9.43 9.18 -3.13
C LEU A 37 -10.60 10.13 -3.45
N PRO A 38 -11.24 10.82 -2.49
CA PRO A 38 -12.30 11.77 -2.82
C PRO A 38 -11.78 12.95 -3.65
N LEU A 39 -10.56 13.43 -3.37
CA LEU A 39 -9.96 14.51 -4.17
C LEU A 39 -9.76 14.10 -5.63
N ALA A 40 -9.31 12.87 -5.88
CA ALA A 40 -9.18 12.32 -7.23
C ALA A 40 -10.54 12.22 -7.92
N ILE A 41 -11.54 11.67 -7.23
CA ILE A 41 -12.91 11.50 -7.77
C ILE A 41 -13.50 12.85 -8.15
N VAL A 42 -13.46 13.84 -7.24
CA VAL A 42 -14.00 15.18 -7.50
C VAL A 42 -13.27 15.86 -8.66
N GLY A 43 -11.94 15.78 -8.69
CA GLY A 43 -11.14 16.36 -9.77
C GLY A 43 -11.48 15.77 -11.14
N TYR A 44 -11.48 14.45 -11.27
CA TYR A 44 -11.78 13.81 -12.55
C TYR A 44 -13.26 13.89 -12.94
N ALA A 45 -14.19 13.85 -11.99
CA ALA A 45 -15.61 14.07 -12.29
C ALA A 45 -15.83 15.49 -12.83
N GLY A 46 -15.21 16.50 -12.21
CA GLY A 46 -15.24 17.88 -12.71
C GLY A 46 -14.65 18.01 -14.12
N ALA A 47 -13.49 17.38 -14.36
CA ALA A 47 -12.86 17.37 -15.68
C ALA A 47 -13.74 16.67 -16.74
N LEU A 48 -14.38 15.55 -16.38
CA LEU A 48 -15.30 14.82 -17.25
C LEU A 48 -16.53 15.66 -17.60
N VAL A 49 -17.12 16.35 -16.62
CA VAL A 49 -18.24 17.27 -16.87
C VAL A 49 -17.83 18.37 -17.84
N CYS A 50 -16.65 18.97 -17.66
CA CYS A 50 -16.13 19.98 -18.59
C CYS A 50 -15.94 19.40 -20.00
N PHE A 51 -15.43 18.17 -20.11
CA PHE A 51 -15.25 17.49 -21.39
C PHE A 51 -16.58 17.23 -22.10
N ILE A 52 -17.62 16.82 -21.36
CA ILE A 52 -18.97 16.62 -21.91
C ILE A 52 -19.59 17.95 -22.36
N LEU A 53 -19.46 19.02 -21.56
CA LEU A 53 -19.93 20.36 -21.92
C LEU A 53 -19.26 20.87 -23.19
N PHE A 54 -17.96 20.60 -23.36
CA PHE A 54 -17.23 20.90 -24.57
C PHE A 54 -17.75 20.09 -25.77
N GLY A 55 -17.88 18.77 -25.64
CA GLY A 55 -18.36 17.90 -26.73
C GLY A 55 -19.79 18.23 -27.18
N THR A 56 -20.64 18.72 -26.27
CA THR A 56 -22.02 19.12 -26.56
C THR A 56 -22.16 20.56 -27.08
N ALA A 57 -21.07 21.33 -27.17
CA ALA A 57 -21.11 22.70 -27.67
C ALA A 57 -21.44 22.78 -29.18
N GLY A 58 -21.20 21.71 -29.95
CA GLY A 58 -21.60 21.57 -31.36
C GLY A 58 -20.89 22.53 -32.33
N SER A 59 -21.15 22.38 -33.64
CA SER A 59 -20.51 23.17 -34.70
C SER A 59 -20.84 24.67 -34.65
N LYS A 60 -21.97 25.03 -34.04
CA LYS A 60 -22.40 26.44 -33.87
C LYS A 60 -21.51 27.23 -32.90
N ALA A 61 -20.72 26.55 -32.05
CA ALA A 61 -19.78 27.20 -31.15
C ALA A 61 -18.49 27.68 -31.84
N PHE A 62 -18.27 27.30 -33.12
CA PHE A 62 -17.13 27.66 -33.96
C PHE A 62 -17.48 28.70 -35.06
N GLY A 63 -18.60 29.42 -34.92
CA GLY A 63 -19.10 30.37 -35.92
C GLY A 63 -18.23 31.65 -36.07
N GLU A 64 -18.61 32.51 -37.02
CA GLU A 64 -17.81 33.62 -37.60
C GLU A 64 -17.19 34.63 -36.61
N ASN A 65 -17.65 34.68 -35.36
CA ASN A 65 -17.09 35.54 -34.30
C ASN A 65 -16.01 34.86 -33.42
N GLY A 66 -15.55 33.67 -33.78
CA GLY A 66 -14.49 32.96 -33.07
C GLY A 66 -14.94 32.26 -31.78
N PHE A 67 -13.96 31.98 -30.91
CA PHE A 67 -14.09 31.14 -29.71
C PHE A 67 -15.18 31.67 -28.74
N THR A 68 -16.34 31.03 -28.71
CA THR A 68 -17.44 31.44 -27.81
C THR A 68 -17.10 31.13 -26.33
N ALA A 69 -17.64 31.90 -25.39
CA ALA A 69 -17.46 31.66 -23.94
C ALA A 69 -17.89 30.24 -23.52
N ARG A 70 -18.88 29.67 -24.21
CA ARG A 70 -19.35 28.28 -24.04
C ARG A 70 -18.26 27.25 -24.34
N LEU A 71 -17.27 27.59 -25.16
CA LEU A 71 -16.12 26.75 -25.50
C LEU A 71 -14.89 27.04 -24.64
N MET A 72 -14.66 28.31 -24.24
CA MET A 72 -13.53 28.70 -23.38
C MET A 72 -13.68 28.22 -21.94
N VAL A 73 -14.86 28.42 -21.34
CA VAL A 73 -15.10 28.15 -19.91
C VAL A 73 -14.78 26.69 -19.54
N PRO A 74 -15.22 25.66 -20.30
CA PRO A 74 -14.88 24.28 -19.99
C PRO A 74 -13.37 24.00 -20.06
N PHE A 75 -12.64 24.64 -20.98
CA PHE A 75 -11.19 24.45 -21.12
C PHE A 75 -10.44 25.00 -19.91
N PHE A 76 -10.75 26.24 -19.51
CA PHE A 76 -10.12 26.87 -18.35
C PHE A 76 -10.49 26.21 -17.02
N LEU A 77 -11.68 25.61 -16.90
CA LEU A 77 -12.09 24.87 -15.71
C LEU A 77 -11.58 23.42 -15.70
N ALA A 78 -11.45 22.79 -16.86
CA ALA A 78 -10.96 21.41 -16.98
C ALA A 78 -9.52 21.27 -16.48
N ILE A 79 -8.64 22.23 -16.80
CA ILE A 79 -7.23 22.21 -16.39
C ILE A 79 -7.07 22.12 -14.86
N PRO A 80 -7.60 23.06 -14.05
CA PRO A 80 -7.48 22.98 -12.59
C PRO A 80 -8.18 21.75 -12.02
N CYS A 81 -9.33 21.32 -12.56
CA CYS A 81 -9.99 20.07 -12.14
C CYS A 81 -9.11 18.85 -12.38
N ALA A 82 -8.45 18.75 -13.54
CA ALA A 82 -7.54 17.67 -13.87
C ALA A 82 -6.30 17.68 -12.96
N LEU A 83 -5.73 18.86 -12.65
CA LEU A 83 -4.61 18.99 -11.71
C LEU A 83 -5.00 18.52 -10.29
N ILE A 84 -6.17 18.91 -9.81
CA ILE A 84 -6.71 18.44 -8.53
C ILE A 84 -6.87 16.91 -8.54
N GLY A 85 -7.40 16.37 -9.64
CA GLY A 85 -7.52 14.92 -9.85
C GLY A 85 -6.17 14.21 -9.79
N ALA A 86 -5.17 14.74 -10.49
CA ALA A 86 -3.81 14.20 -10.52
C ALA A 86 -3.15 14.21 -9.14
N ILE A 87 -3.27 15.32 -8.40
CA ILE A 87 -2.75 15.42 -7.02
C ILE A 87 -3.45 14.40 -6.12
N GLY A 88 -4.78 14.26 -6.23
CA GLY A 88 -5.55 13.24 -5.52
C GLY A 88 -5.03 11.83 -5.79
N THR A 89 -4.77 11.49 -7.05
CA THR A 89 -4.20 10.17 -7.42
C THR A 89 -2.80 9.97 -6.91
N MET A 90 -1.95 11.00 -6.92
CA MET A 90 -0.60 10.90 -6.40
C MET A 90 -0.63 10.55 -4.91
N ILE A 91 -1.45 11.24 -4.13
CA ILE A 91 -1.63 10.97 -2.68
C ILE A 91 -2.23 9.58 -2.46
N ALA A 92 -3.28 9.22 -3.22
CA ALA A 92 -3.92 7.91 -3.10
C ALA A 92 -2.96 6.76 -3.45
N SER A 93 -2.09 6.95 -4.46
CA SER A 93 -1.12 5.95 -4.89
C SER A 93 -0.13 5.58 -3.78
N LEU A 94 0.29 6.54 -2.95
CA LEU A 94 1.14 6.28 -1.78
C LEU A 94 0.41 5.42 -0.75
N GLY A 95 -0.88 5.68 -0.52
CA GLY A 95 -1.73 4.86 0.34
C GLY A 95 -1.94 3.43 -0.20
N PHE A 96 -2.24 3.30 -1.50
CA PHE A 96 -2.43 2.01 -2.17
C PHE A 96 -1.16 1.16 -2.18
N LYS A 97 0.02 1.76 -2.42
CA LYS A 97 1.31 1.04 -2.34
C LYS A 97 1.48 0.33 -1.00
N ILE A 98 1.19 1.01 0.12
CA ILE A 98 1.28 0.41 1.46
C ILE A 98 0.30 -0.76 1.63
N VAL A 99 -0.91 -0.66 1.08
CA VAL A 99 -1.90 -1.75 1.11
C VAL A 99 -1.40 -2.97 0.34
N ILE A 100 -0.96 -2.76 -0.90
CA ILE A 100 -0.47 -3.83 -1.78
C ILE A 100 0.74 -4.52 -1.14
N THR A 101 1.72 -3.75 -0.67
CA THR A 101 2.92 -4.27 0.01
C THR A 101 2.56 -5.11 1.25
N GLY A 102 1.57 -4.68 2.04
CA GLY A 102 1.09 -5.47 3.18
C GLY A 102 0.42 -6.78 2.76
N TYR A 103 -0.40 -6.75 1.70
CA TYR A 103 -1.07 -7.94 1.17
C TYR A 103 -0.07 -8.94 0.58
N THR A 104 0.86 -8.48 -0.25
CA THR A 104 1.92 -9.32 -0.82
C THR A 104 2.78 -9.96 0.27
N ALA A 105 3.07 -9.21 1.34
CA ALA A 105 3.88 -9.74 2.42
C ALA A 105 3.20 -10.85 3.22
N ASN A 106 1.87 -10.77 3.36
CA ASN A 106 1.08 -11.84 3.97
C ASN A 106 1.03 -13.09 3.07
N LEU A 107 0.87 -12.93 1.75
CA LEU A 107 0.85 -14.06 0.81
C LEU A 107 2.17 -14.83 0.79
N ILE A 108 3.30 -14.11 0.81
CA ILE A 108 4.63 -14.74 0.83
C ILE A 108 4.85 -15.49 2.17
N ASP A 109 4.36 -14.93 3.27
CA ASP A 109 4.45 -15.58 4.58
C ASP A 109 3.59 -16.84 4.68
N GLU A 110 2.42 -16.88 4.06
CA GLU A 110 1.60 -18.09 3.99
C GLU A 110 2.28 -19.21 3.18
N THR A 111 2.97 -18.84 2.10
CA THR A 111 3.61 -19.79 1.19
C THR A 111 5.01 -20.24 1.64
N VAL A 112 5.72 -19.43 2.44
CA VAL A 112 7.15 -19.64 2.79
C VAL A 112 7.46 -19.47 4.30
N GLY A 113 6.53 -18.91 5.08
CA GLY A 113 6.76 -18.37 6.42
C GLY A 113 6.78 -19.38 7.56
N ASN A 114 6.22 -20.58 7.39
CA ASN A 114 6.10 -21.56 8.48
C ASN A 114 7.28 -22.52 8.61
N ASN A 115 8.46 -22.25 8.04
CA ASN A 115 9.58 -23.20 8.11
C ASN A 115 10.65 -22.76 9.11
N CYS A 116 11.17 -23.71 9.88
CA CYS A 116 12.28 -23.57 10.83
C CYS A 116 13.52 -22.99 10.11
N PRO A 117 14.19 -21.96 10.66
CA PRO A 117 15.34 -21.34 10.01
C PRO A 117 16.60 -22.23 9.99
N ASN A 118 16.70 -23.22 10.88
CA ASN A 118 17.88 -24.09 10.95
C ASN A 118 17.76 -25.32 10.04
N CYS A 119 16.61 -26.01 10.09
CA CYS A 119 16.44 -27.28 9.37
C CYS A 119 15.38 -27.26 8.25
N GLY A 120 14.65 -26.16 8.07
CA GLY A 120 13.61 -26.02 7.05
C GLY A 120 12.29 -26.73 7.34
N GLU A 121 12.16 -27.41 8.49
CA GLU A 121 10.94 -28.13 8.89
C GLU A 121 9.77 -27.19 9.12
N THR A 122 8.58 -27.58 8.68
CA THR A 122 7.36 -26.81 8.97
C THR A 122 7.09 -26.77 10.47
N ILE A 123 6.88 -25.59 11.01
CA ILE A 123 6.63 -25.27 12.41
C ILE A 123 5.27 -24.60 12.53
N THR A 124 4.52 -24.92 13.58
CA THR A 124 3.22 -24.28 13.83
C THR A 124 3.42 -22.95 14.55
N PRO A 125 2.45 -22.01 14.48
CA PRO A 125 2.49 -20.75 15.21
C PRO A 125 2.77 -20.91 16.71
N GLU A 126 2.34 -22.03 17.29
CA GLU A 126 2.37 -22.30 18.73
C GLU A 126 3.68 -22.93 19.23
N THR A 127 4.50 -23.51 18.35
CA THR A 127 5.76 -24.15 18.78
C THR A 127 6.80 -23.11 19.19
N GLN A 128 7.34 -23.20 20.41
CA GLN A 128 8.50 -22.42 20.85
C GLN A 128 9.83 -22.97 20.31
N TYR A 129 9.91 -24.28 20.12
CA TYR A 129 11.08 -24.99 19.60
C TYR A 129 10.71 -25.82 18.37
N CYS A 130 11.63 -25.92 17.41
CA CYS A 130 11.42 -26.76 16.24
C CYS A 130 11.43 -28.25 16.65
N PRO A 131 10.41 -29.04 16.28
CA PRO A 131 10.31 -30.45 16.68
C PRO A 131 11.41 -31.34 16.09
N LYS A 132 12.08 -30.91 15.00
CA LYS A 132 13.11 -31.70 14.33
C LYS A 132 14.53 -31.38 14.78
N CYS A 133 14.84 -30.13 15.09
CA CYS A 133 16.21 -29.69 15.37
C CYS A 133 16.38 -28.96 16.71
N GLY A 134 15.31 -28.75 17.47
CA GLY A 134 15.37 -28.11 18.79
C GLY A 134 15.67 -26.61 18.78
N THR A 135 15.81 -25.98 17.62
CA THR A 135 16.05 -24.52 17.53
C THR A 135 14.87 -23.72 18.08
N HIS A 136 15.15 -22.70 18.87
CA HIS A 136 14.13 -21.76 19.37
C HIS A 136 13.62 -20.86 18.23
N VAL A 137 12.30 -20.79 18.03
CA VAL A 137 11.68 -20.17 16.84
C VAL A 137 10.72 -19.01 17.17
N ARG A 138 10.70 -18.56 18.42
CA ARG A 138 9.89 -17.42 18.89
C ARG A 138 10.75 -16.39 19.65
N LYS A 139 10.30 -15.13 19.66
CA LYS A 139 10.91 -14.03 20.43
C LYS A 139 9.81 -13.31 21.20
N GLU A 140 10.07 -12.94 22.44
CA GLU A 140 9.14 -12.14 23.23
C GLU A 140 9.53 -10.67 23.17
N CYS A 141 8.56 -9.79 22.92
CA CYS A 141 8.82 -8.35 22.89
C CYS A 141 9.02 -7.79 24.30
N SER A 142 10.21 -7.26 24.60
CA SER A 142 10.56 -6.61 25.87
C SER A 142 9.63 -5.46 26.29
N LYS A 143 8.94 -4.81 25.34
CA LYS A 143 8.06 -3.66 25.63
C LYS A 143 6.59 -4.03 25.83
N CYS A 144 6.08 -5.03 25.12
CA CYS A 144 4.64 -5.34 25.12
C CYS A 144 4.30 -6.82 25.36
N HIS A 145 5.32 -7.64 25.64
CA HIS A 145 5.24 -9.07 25.96
C HIS A 145 4.49 -9.91 24.91
N HIS A 146 4.39 -9.38 23.68
CA HIS A 146 3.82 -10.12 22.57
C HIS A 146 4.83 -11.15 22.10
N ILE A 147 4.39 -12.40 21.91
CA ILE A 147 5.20 -13.45 21.29
C ILE A 147 5.20 -13.20 19.78
N ASN A 148 6.40 -13.06 19.23
CA ASN A 148 6.66 -12.82 17.83
C ASN A 148 7.38 -14.02 17.22
N SER A 149 7.36 -14.11 15.90
CA SER A 149 8.24 -15.00 15.16
C SER A 149 9.70 -14.63 15.39
N HIS A 150 10.60 -15.61 15.52
CA HIS A 150 12.05 -15.37 15.59
C HIS A 150 12.59 -14.63 14.36
N LYS A 151 11.86 -14.67 13.23
CA LYS A 151 12.21 -13.98 11.98
C LYS A 151 11.92 -12.49 12.00
N ASN A 152 11.17 -12.00 12.99
CA ASN A 152 10.81 -10.60 13.04
C ASN A 152 11.91 -9.82 13.78
N ASP A 153 12.37 -8.73 13.17
CA ASP A 153 13.27 -7.78 13.82
C ASP A 153 12.51 -6.73 14.65
N TYR A 154 11.20 -6.59 14.42
CA TYR A 154 10.33 -5.69 15.17
C TYR A 154 9.05 -6.40 15.59
N CYS A 155 8.47 -5.94 16.70
CA CYS A 155 7.26 -6.52 17.24
C CYS A 155 6.03 -6.24 16.35
N GLU A 156 5.26 -7.27 16.02
CA GLU A 156 4.02 -7.17 15.23
C GLU A 156 2.94 -6.33 15.92
N LYS A 157 2.92 -6.32 17.25
CA LYS A 157 1.93 -5.59 18.04
C LYS A 157 2.27 -4.11 18.21
N CYS A 158 3.52 -3.78 18.54
CA CYS A 158 3.90 -2.43 18.95
C CYS A 158 5.01 -1.77 18.10
N GLY A 159 5.68 -2.52 17.22
CA GLY A 159 6.74 -2.03 16.33
C GLY A 159 8.07 -1.73 17.02
N ASN A 160 8.27 -2.11 18.28
CA ASN A 160 9.57 -2.01 18.94
C ASN A 160 10.54 -3.05 18.38
N LYS A 161 11.84 -2.74 18.33
CA LYS A 161 12.87 -3.70 17.92
C LYS A 161 12.88 -4.88 18.90
N LEU A 162 13.01 -6.09 18.36
CA LEU A 162 13.13 -7.33 19.12
C LEU A 162 14.63 -7.64 19.28
N ASP A 163 15.02 -8.01 20.49
CA ASP A 163 16.37 -8.45 20.81
C ASP A 163 16.60 -9.92 20.39
#